data_AF-A0A1L8RKG3-F1
#
_entry.id   AF-A0A1L8RKG3-F1
#
_cell.length_a   1.000
_cell.length_b   1.000
_cell.length_c   1.000
_cell.angle_alpha   90.00
_cell.angle_beta   90.00
_cell.angle_gamma   90.00
#
_symmetry.space_group_name_H-M   'P 1'
#
loop_
_entity.id
_entity.type
_entity.pdbx_description
1 polymer ?
#
loop_
_entity_poly.entity_id
_entity_poly.type
_entity_poly.pdbx_seq_one_letter_code
_entity_poly.pdbx_strand_id
1 'polypeptide(L)'
;MVLAGIFLVVVSCYRSWQELLKLLGILTLAAVGVFFSGYFYGTETTAGSAGPLLYGLQLASRIFCFGLLGSSFAATTTLTDFSYSLQQQLRLPSTFAYGLLAAFHIAPLIQIEYQNVRASLAARGVTAVAWSPRLLVPLLVKAVRWSETLAVAMESRGFTEGPRTYARRYTITWRDGLFAGFLCSLVLFFTYYF
;
A
#
# COMPACT_ATOMS: atom_id res chain seq x y z
N MET A 1 17.03 -19.65 9.25
CA MET A 1 18.05 -18.59 9.49
C MET A 1 18.78 -18.15 8.22
N VAL A 2 19.29 -19.07 7.38
CA VAL A 2 20.03 -18.72 6.14
C VAL A 2 19.16 -17.98 5.10
N LEU A 3 17.87 -18.32 4.97
CA LEU A 3 16.94 -17.66 4.04
C LEU A 3 16.54 -16.24 4.45
N ALA A 4 16.48 -15.94 5.75
CA ALA A 4 16.26 -14.58 6.24
C ALA A 4 17.46 -13.67 5.98
N GLY A 5 18.67 -14.23 5.98
CA GLY A 5 19.90 -13.52 5.61
C GLY A 5 19.93 -13.16 4.12
N ILE A 6 19.52 -14.07 3.23
CA ILE A 6 19.42 -13.81 1.79
C ILE A 6 18.36 -12.72 1.51
N PHE A 7 17.26 -12.73 2.27
CA PHE A 7 16.21 -11.71 2.18
C PHE A 7 16.71 -10.31 2.57
N LEU A 8 17.46 -10.21 3.66
CA LEU A 8 18.03 -8.96 4.14
C LEU A 8 19.06 -8.39 3.15
N VAL A 9 19.86 -9.27 2.52
CA VAL A 9 20.84 -8.90 1.49
C VAL A 9 20.18 -8.40 0.19
N VAL A 10 19.08 -9.04 -0.24
CA VAL A 10 18.36 -8.60 -1.45
C VAL A 10 17.63 -7.28 -1.22
N VAL A 11 17.03 -7.08 -0.04
CA VAL A 11 16.38 -5.81 0.34
C VAL A 11 17.40 -4.69 0.55
N SER A 12 18.59 -5.00 1.09
CA SER A 12 19.70 -4.04 1.24
C SER A 12 20.29 -3.57 -0.09
N CYS A 13 20.02 -4.25 -1.21
CA CYS A 13 20.59 -3.88 -2.52
C CYS A 13 19.75 -2.84 -3.29
N TYR A 14 18.49 -2.57 -2.89
CA TYR A 14 17.56 -1.73 -3.65
C TYR A 14 16.99 -0.49 -2.92
N ARG A 15 17.24 -0.30 -1.62
CA ARG A 15 16.60 0.77 -0.82
C ARG A 15 17.63 1.60 -0.03
N SER A 16 17.41 2.91 0.06
CA SER A 16 18.24 3.82 0.88
C SER A 16 18.16 3.45 2.37
N TRP A 17 19.32 3.44 3.03
CA TRP A 17 19.51 3.02 4.43
C TRP A 17 18.58 3.72 5.44
N GLN A 18 18.11 4.94 5.15
CA GLN A 18 17.27 5.73 6.04
C GLN A 18 15.78 5.34 6.01
N GLU A 19 15.26 4.96 4.84
CA GLU A 19 13.86 4.52 4.70
C GLU A 19 13.67 3.08 5.19
N LEU A 20 14.72 2.26 5.05
CA LEU A 20 14.79 0.93 5.65
C LEU A 20 14.71 0.99 7.18
N LEU A 21 15.46 1.90 7.82
CA LEU A 21 15.46 2.08 9.27
C LEU A 21 14.10 2.54 9.83
N LYS A 22 13.39 3.45 9.13
CA LYS A 22 12.06 3.91 9.54
C LYS A 22 10.97 2.84 9.39
N LEU A 23 11.01 2.08 8.28
CA LEU A 23 10.05 0.98 8.04
C LEU A 23 10.33 -0.23 8.93
N LEU A 24 11.60 -0.59 9.17
CA LEU A 24 11.94 -1.61 10.16
C LEU A 24 11.50 -1.18 11.56
N GLY A 25 11.67 0.09 11.92
CA GLY A 25 11.23 0.61 13.23
C GLY A 25 9.72 0.48 13.46
N ILE A 26 8.89 0.81 12.46
CA ILE A 26 7.42 0.66 12.59
C ILE A 26 7.00 -0.82 12.60
N LEU A 27 7.68 -1.65 11.81
CA LEU A 27 7.36 -3.07 11.64
C LEU A 27 7.83 -3.91 12.83
N THR A 28 8.97 -3.58 13.45
CA THR A 28 9.45 -4.24 14.67
C THR A 28 8.58 -3.89 15.85
N LEU A 29 8.08 -2.65 15.94
CA LEU A 29 7.14 -2.25 16.99
C LEU A 29 5.81 -3.01 16.89
N ALA A 30 5.30 -3.20 15.65
CA ALA A 30 4.13 -4.04 15.40
C ALA A 30 4.39 -5.54 15.70
N ALA A 31 5.57 -6.05 15.32
CA ALA A 31 5.96 -7.44 15.58
C ALA A 31 6.14 -7.74 17.07
N VAL A 32 6.69 -6.80 17.85
CA VAL A 32 6.79 -6.91 19.31
C VAL A 32 5.41 -6.96 19.95
N GLY A 33 4.45 -6.14 19.46
CA GLY A 33 3.07 -6.18 19.94
C GLY A 33 2.38 -7.53 19.67
N VAL A 34 2.59 -8.11 18.49
CA VAL A 34 2.03 -9.41 18.12
C VAL A 34 2.70 -10.56 18.88
N PHE A 35 4.01 -10.48 19.10
CA PHE A 35 4.74 -11.44 19.92
C PHE A 35 4.22 -11.44 21.37
N PHE A 36 3.98 -10.25 21.94
CA PHE A 36 3.44 -10.11 23.30
C PHE A 36 1.99 -10.62 23.39
N SER A 37 1.17 -10.37 22.37
CA SER A 37 -0.20 -10.90 22.28
C SER A 37 -0.22 -12.42 22.12
N GLY A 38 0.70 -12.99 21.33
CA GLY A 38 0.85 -14.43 21.15
C GLY A 38 1.35 -15.15 22.41
N TYR A 39 2.21 -14.50 23.20
CA TYR A 39 2.64 -15.03 24.50
C TYR A 39 1.48 -15.14 25.49
N PHE A 40 0.62 -14.11 25.56
CA PHE A 40 -0.54 -14.09 26.47
C PHE A 40 -1.68 -15.02 26.03
N TYR A 41 -1.90 -15.19 24.73
CA TYR A 41 -2.89 -16.16 24.21
C TYR A 41 -2.38 -17.61 24.26
N GLY A 42 -1.08 -17.83 24.02
CA GLY A 42 -0.49 -19.17 24.00
C GLY A 42 -0.44 -19.85 25.37
N THR A 43 -0.38 -19.08 26.46
CA THR A 43 -0.47 -19.60 27.84
C THR A 43 -1.81 -20.26 28.16
N GLU A 44 -2.88 -19.89 27.45
CA GLU A 44 -4.23 -20.44 27.65
C GLU A 44 -4.48 -21.71 26.81
N THR A 45 -3.80 -21.85 25.67
CA THR A 45 -4.11 -22.90 24.67
C THR A 45 -3.10 -24.05 24.61
N THR A 46 -1.88 -23.89 25.12
CA THR A 46 -0.84 -24.93 25.04
C THR A 46 -0.25 -25.31 26.39
N ALA A 47 -0.43 -26.58 26.79
CA ALA A 47 0.13 -27.14 28.02
C ALA A 47 1.63 -27.44 27.85
N GLY A 48 2.49 -26.47 28.17
CA GLY A 48 3.95 -26.62 28.21
C GLY A 48 4.68 -25.28 28.20
N SER A 49 5.83 -25.17 28.88
CA SER A 49 6.61 -23.92 28.99
C SER A 49 7.13 -23.37 27.65
N ALA A 50 7.19 -24.21 26.61
CA ALA A 50 7.65 -23.83 25.27
C ALA A 50 6.52 -23.54 24.25
N GLY A 51 5.28 -23.93 24.53
CA GLY A 51 4.14 -23.76 23.61
C GLY A 51 3.80 -22.30 23.28
N PRO A 52 3.68 -21.41 24.30
CA PRO A 52 3.37 -20.00 24.07
C PRO A 52 4.46 -19.25 23.30
N LEU A 53 5.73 -19.62 23.51
CA LEU A 53 6.89 -19.05 22.84
C LEU A 53 6.92 -19.38 21.34
N LEU A 54 6.63 -20.63 20.98
CA LEU A 54 6.58 -21.06 19.58
C LEU A 54 5.41 -20.40 18.84
N TYR A 55 4.24 -20.30 19.49
CA TYR A 55 3.06 -19.67 18.90
C TYR A 55 3.26 -18.17 18.65
N GLY A 56 3.83 -17.45 19.62
CA GLY A 56 4.18 -16.04 19.44
C GLY A 56 5.20 -15.81 18.32
N LEU A 57 6.19 -16.70 18.21
CA LEU A 57 7.21 -16.62 17.16
C LEU A 57 6.64 -16.91 15.76
N GLN A 58 5.70 -17.85 15.65
CA GLN A 58 4.98 -18.17 14.42
C GLN A 58 4.10 -16.99 13.94
N LEU A 59 3.39 -16.34 14.86
CA LEU A 59 2.51 -15.21 14.53
C LEU A 59 3.33 -13.98 14.09
N ALA A 60 4.44 -13.72 14.79
CA ALA A 60 5.36 -12.63 14.44
C ALA A 60 6.02 -12.86 13.07
N SER A 61 6.44 -14.09 12.76
CA SER A 61 7.08 -14.41 11.47
C SER A 61 6.12 -14.22 10.29
N ARG A 62 4.84 -14.56 10.45
CA ARG A 62 3.79 -14.32 9.43
C ARG A 62 3.63 -12.85 9.09
N ILE A 63 3.47 -12.01 10.11
CA ILE A 63 3.27 -10.57 9.92
C ILE A 63 4.51 -9.93 9.31
N PHE A 64 5.69 -10.38 9.73
CA PHE A 64 6.94 -9.93 9.13
C PHE A 64 7.02 -10.30 7.64
N CYS A 65 6.66 -11.54 7.28
CA CYS A 65 6.61 -11.99 5.88
C CYS A 65 5.64 -11.15 5.03
N PHE A 66 4.40 -10.94 5.50
CA PHE A 66 3.42 -10.14 4.77
C PHE A 66 3.83 -8.66 4.65
N GLY A 67 4.40 -8.09 5.72
CA GLY A 67 4.90 -6.72 5.72
C GLY A 67 6.05 -6.52 4.74
N LEU A 68 6.99 -7.47 4.68
CA LEU A 68 8.10 -7.44 3.75
C LEU A 68 7.65 -7.62 2.30
N LEU A 69 6.72 -8.54 2.03
CA LEU A 69 6.12 -8.72 0.71
C LEU A 69 5.45 -7.42 0.22
N GLY A 70 4.57 -6.84 1.04
CA GLY A 70 3.85 -5.62 0.70
C GLY A 70 4.79 -4.43 0.50
N SER A 71 5.81 -4.29 1.36
CA SER A 71 6.81 -3.22 1.24
C SER A 71 7.65 -3.36 -0.02
N SER A 72 8.11 -4.56 -0.36
CA SER A 72 8.86 -4.81 -1.60
C SER A 72 8.03 -4.48 -2.84
N PHE A 73 6.75 -4.83 -2.83
CA PHE A 73 5.82 -4.51 -3.92
C PHE A 73 5.62 -2.99 -4.07
N ALA A 74 5.37 -2.29 -2.96
CA ALA A 74 5.21 -0.84 -2.94
C ALA A 74 6.50 -0.09 -3.32
N ALA A 75 7.67 -0.67 -3.05
CA ALA A 75 8.96 -0.10 -3.39
C ALA A 75 9.34 -0.25 -4.87
N THR A 76 8.94 -1.36 -5.49
CA THR A 76 9.38 -1.74 -6.85
C THR A 76 8.41 -1.23 -7.92
N THR A 77 7.14 -1.04 -7.58
CA THR A 77 6.08 -0.73 -8.54
C THR A 77 5.64 0.72 -8.42
N THR A 78 5.76 1.50 -9.50
CA THR A 78 5.15 2.83 -9.54
C THR A 78 3.64 2.69 -9.75
N LEU A 79 2.87 3.66 -9.25
CA LEU A 79 1.41 3.62 -9.34
C LEU A 79 0.89 3.63 -10.79
N THR A 80 1.59 4.33 -11.68
CA THR A 80 1.31 4.30 -13.12
C THR A 80 1.47 2.89 -13.68
N ASP A 81 2.57 2.21 -13.34
CA ASP A 81 2.83 0.84 -13.80
C ASP A 81 1.77 -0.14 -13.28
N PHE A 82 1.35 0.03 -12.03
CA PHE A 82 0.30 -0.78 -11.41
C PHE A 82 -1.06 -0.60 -12.09
N SER A 83 -1.43 0.64 -12.43
CA SER A 83 -2.72 0.91 -13.08
C SER A 83 -2.77 0.34 -14.50
N TYR A 84 -1.66 0.42 -15.25
CA TYR A 84 -1.56 -0.19 -16.58
C TYR A 84 -1.56 -1.71 -16.54
N SER A 85 -0.87 -2.32 -15.56
CA SER A 85 -0.88 -3.78 -15.41
C SER A 85 -2.27 -4.30 -15.03
N LEU A 86 -3.01 -3.60 -14.16
CA LEU A 86 -4.43 -3.89 -13.89
C LEU A 86 -5.29 -3.88 -15.16
N GLN A 87 -5.10 -2.87 -16.02
CA GLN A 87 -5.86 -2.75 -17.27
C GLN A 87 -5.56 -3.91 -18.22
N GLN A 88 -4.30 -4.34 -18.33
CA GLN A 88 -3.88 -5.40 -19.27
C GLN A 88 -4.18 -6.81 -18.73
N GLN A 89 -3.90 -7.06 -17.46
CA GLN A 89 -4.00 -8.38 -16.82
C GLN A 89 -5.44 -8.72 -16.41
N LEU A 90 -6.13 -7.75 -15.80
CA LEU A 90 -7.49 -7.90 -15.27
C LEU A 90 -8.57 -7.49 -16.28
N ARG A 91 -8.16 -7.09 -17.51
CA ARG A 91 -9.02 -6.57 -18.59
C ARG A 91 -10.00 -5.49 -18.09
N LEU A 92 -9.50 -4.64 -17.21
CA LEU A 92 -10.27 -3.56 -16.60
C LEU A 92 -10.61 -2.49 -17.66
N PRO A 93 -11.86 -1.98 -17.72
CA PRO A 93 -12.21 -0.88 -18.61
C PRO A 93 -11.25 0.30 -18.45
N SER A 94 -10.83 0.89 -19.57
CA SER A 94 -9.87 2.00 -19.56
C SER A 94 -10.37 3.22 -18.77
N THR A 95 -11.67 3.47 -18.78
CA THR A 95 -12.35 4.50 -17.98
C THR A 95 -11.99 4.37 -16.50
N PHE A 96 -12.07 3.15 -15.95
CA PHE A 96 -11.76 2.89 -14.54
C PHE A 96 -10.26 3.01 -14.25
N ALA A 97 -9.38 2.52 -15.13
CA ALA A 97 -7.94 2.60 -14.94
C ALA A 97 -7.45 4.06 -14.85
N TYR A 98 -7.94 4.94 -15.74
CA TYR A 98 -7.63 6.37 -15.69
C TYR A 98 -8.29 7.07 -14.51
N GLY A 99 -9.51 6.68 -14.13
CA GLY A 99 -10.18 7.17 -12.92
C GLY A 99 -9.40 6.85 -11.64
N LEU A 100 -8.89 5.62 -11.52
CA LEU A 100 -8.03 5.19 -10.41
C LEU A 100 -6.75 6.03 -10.36
N LEU A 101 -6.07 6.17 -11.50
CA LEU A 101 -4.85 6.96 -11.61
C LEU A 101 -5.08 8.42 -11.23
N ALA A 102 -6.20 9.00 -11.66
CA ALA A 102 -6.58 10.37 -11.30
C ALA A 102 -6.86 10.51 -9.81
N ALA A 103 -7.60 9.57 -9.21
CA ALA A 103 -7.92 9.59 -7.77
C ALA A 103 -6.66 9.62 -6.90
N PHE A 104 -5.66 8.80 -7.24
CA PHE A 104 -4.39 8.80 -6.51
C PHE A 104 -3.54 10.06 -6.73
N HIS A 105 -3.58 10.69 -7.90
CA HIS A 105 -2.93 11.99 -8.12
C HIS A 105 -3.65 13.12 -7.35
N ILE A 106 -4.96 13.02 -7.18
CA ILE A 106 -5.77 14.00 -6.45
C ILE A 106 -5.62 13.83 -4.94
N ALA A 107 -5.34 12.63 -4.43
CA ALA A 107 -5.15 12.36 -3.00
C ALA A 107 -4.19 13.33 -2.28
N PRO A 108 -2.95 13.58 -2.77
CA PRO A 108 -2.07 14.58 -2.14
C PRO A 108 -2.61 16.01 -2.26
N LEU A 109 -3.32 16.32 -3.35
CA LEU A 109 -3.92 17.65 -3.57
C LEU A 109 -5.01 17.95 -2.54
N ILE A 110 -5.80 16.94 -2.14
CA ILE A 110 -6.83 17.07 -1.09
C ILE A 110 -6.19 17.51 0.24
N GLN A 111 -5.00 17.01 0.58
CA GLN A 111 -4.34 17.38 1.83
C GLN A 111 -3.94 18.85 1.87
N ILE A 112 -3.46 19.38 0.74
CA ILE A 112 -3.12 20.80 0.60
C ILE A 112 -4.40 21.63 0.68
N GLU A 113 -5.45 21.22 -0.02
CA GLU A 113 -6.73 21.93 -0.01
C GLU A 113 -7.39 21.93 1.38
N TYR A 114 -7.26 20.84 2.12
CA TYR A 114 -7.71 20.76 3.52
C TYR A 114 -7.05 21.85 4.38
N GLN A 115 -5.74 22.07 4.23
CA GLN A 115 -5.04 23.13 4.96
C GLN A 115 -5.50 24.52 4.52
N ASN A 116 -5.71 24.73 3.21
CA ASN A 116 -6.21 25.99 2.68
C ASN A 116 -7.59 26.34 3.22
N VAL A 117 -8.52 25.38 3.21
CA VAL A 117 -9.88 25.59 3.74
C VAL A 117 -9.82 25.85 5.24
N ARG A 118 -9.00 25.10 5.99
CA ARG A 118 -8.80 25.34 7.42
C ARG A 118 -8.26 26.75 7.70
N ALA A 119 -7.27 27.22 6.95
CA ALA A 119 -6.74 28.57 7.07
C ALA A 119 -7.80 29.64 6.77
N SER A 120 -8.63 29.42 5.75
CA SER A 120 -9.74 30.32 5.40
C SER A 120 -10.81 30.42 6.49
N LEU A 121 -11.10 29.31 7.19
CA LEU A 121 -12.04 29.27 8.31
C LEU A 121 -11.45 29.94 9.55
N ALA A 122 -10.16 29.75 9.81
CA ALA A 122 -9.45 30.43 10.89
C ALA A 122 -9.46 31.95 10.71
N ALA A 123 -9.28 32.45 9.48
CA ALA A 123 -9.38 33.87 9.16
C ALA A 123 -10.79 34.46 9.41
N ARG A 124 -11.83 33.62 9.40
CA ARG A 124 -13.21 34.00 9.75
C ARG A 124 -13.50 33.92 11.26
N GLY A 125 -12.48 33.65 12.08
CA GLY A 125 -12.63 33.47 13.53
C GLY A 125 -13.31 32.16 13.93
N VAL A 126 -13.50 31.22 13.00
CA VAL A 126 -14.16 29.95 13.27
C VAL A 126 -13.11 28.88 13.53
N THR A 127 -13.04 28.40 14.78
CA THR A 127 -12.21 27.25 15.15
C THR A 127 -12.86 25.97 14.65
N ALA A 128 -12.56 25.62 13.40
CA ALA A 128 -13.00 24.36 12.80
C ALA A 128 -12.18 23.21 13.39
N VAL A 129 -12.84 22.35 14.17
CA VAL A 129 -12.31 21.02 14.52
C VAL A 129 -12.15 20.21 13.23
N ALA A 130 -11.14 19.33 13.18
CA ALA A 130 -10.79 18.55 11.98
C ALA A 130 -11.98 17.77 11.36
N TRP A 131 -12.96 17.41 12.17
CA TRP A 131 -14.16 16.65 11.78
C TRP A 131 -15.42 17.52 11.67
N SER A 132 -15.28 18.84 11.66
CA SER A 132 -16.44 19.73 11.56
C SER A 132 -17.05 19.70 10.15
N PRO A 133 -18.38 19.65 10.02
CA PRO A 133 -19.05 19.68 8.71
C PRO A 133 -18.72 20.96 7.93
N ARG A 134 -18.37 22.05 8.62
CA ARG A 134 -17.94 23.32 8.04
C ARG A 134 -16.65 23.20 7.20
N LEU A 135 -15.80 22.22 7.51
CA LEU A 135 -14.57 21.92 6.76
C LEU A 135 -14.81 20.85 5.68
N LEU A 136 -15.63 19.85 5.98
CA LEU A 136 -15.89 18.73 5.07
C LEU A 136 -16.78 19.10 3.88
N VAL A 137 -17.82 19.92 4.09
CA VAL A 137 -18.72 20.36 3.01
C VAL A 137 -17.98 21.05 1.85
N PRO A 138 -17.14 22.10 2.08
CA PRO A 138 -16.42 22.74 0.98
C PRO A 138 -15.41 21.80 0.29
N LEU A 139 -14.79 20.88 1.03
CA LEU A 139 -13.90 19.87 0.45
C LEU A 139 -14.65 18.89 -0.45
N LEU A 140 -15.85 18.47 -0.05
CA LEU A 140 -16.70 17.60 -0.85
C LEU A 140 -17.16 18.30 -2.14
N VAL A 141 -17.58 19.57 -2.05
CA VAL A 141 -17.93 20.37 -3.23
C VAL A 141 -16.73 20.51 -4.18
N LYS A 142 -15.52 20.73 -3.65
CA LYS A 142 -14.27 20.75 -4.45
C LYS A 142 -14.01 19.42 -5.14
N ALA A 143 -14.18 18.30 -4.44
CA ALA A 143 -14.01 16.97 -5.00
C ALA A 143 -15.00 16.69 -6.15
N VAL A 144 -16.28 17.08 -6.00
CA VAL A 144 -17.29 16.96 -7.08
C VAL A 144 -16.87 17.77 -8.31
N ARG A 145 -16.46 19.02 -8.12
CA ARG A 145 -15.97 19.87 -9.23
C ARG A 145 -14.75 19.30 -9.93
N TRP A 146 -13.82 18.69 -9.19
CA TRP A 146 -12.67 18.03 -9.79
C TRP A 146 -13.06 16.81 -10.62
N SER A 147 -14.03 16.01 -10.16
CA SER A 147 -14.59 14.91 -10.94
C SER A 147 -15.23 15.39 -12.25
N GLU A 148 -16.04 16.45 -12.18
CA GLU A 148 -16.67 17.06 -13.37
C GLU A 148 -15.61 17.59 -14.33
N THR A 149 -14.60 18.30 -13.81
CA THR A 149 -13.51 18.86 -14.61
C THR A 149 -12.71 17.74 -15.28
N LEU A 150 -12.47 16.64 -14.57
CA LEU A 150 -11.81 15.45 -15.11
C LEU A 150 -12.65 14.82 -16.23
N ALA A 151 -13.96 14.67 -16.03
CA ALA A 151 -14.87 14.12 -17.03
C ALA A 151 -14.87 14.98 -18.31
N VAL A 152 -15.02 16.29 -18.18
CA VAL A 152 -14.96 17.24 -19.31
C VAL A 152 -13.59 17.23 -19.99
N ALA A 153 -12.50 17.11 -19.23
CA ALA A 153 -11.16 17.00 -19.78
C ALA A 153 -10.94 15.68 -20.55
N MET A 154 -11.56 14.59 -20.10
CA MET A 154 -11.54 13.31 -20.82
C MET A 154 -12.35 13.42 -22.11
N GLU A 155 -13.58 13.93 -22.05
CA GLU A 155 -14.45 14.11 -23.21
C GLU A 155 -13.83 15.02 -24.28
N SER A 156 -13.24 16.16 -23.88
CA SER A 156 -12.56 17.09 -24.79
C SER A 156 -11.31 16.50 -25.45
N ARG A 157 -10.67 15.49 -24.83
CA ARG A 157 -9.57 14.71 -25.43
C ARG A 157 -10.07 13.58 -26.34
N GLY A 158 -11.37 13.54 -26.64
CA GLY A 158 -11.98 12.48 -27.45
C GLY A 158 -11.97 11.13 -26.75
N PHE A 159 -12.10 11.11 -25.43
CA PHE A 159 -12.09 9.85 -24.69
C PHE A 159 -13.35 9.03 -24.98
N THR A 160 -13.24 8.05 -25.88
CA THR A 160 -14.31 7.06 -26.16
C THR A 160 -13.90 5.66 -25.69
N GLU A 161 -14.88 4.85 -25.28
CA GLU A 161 -14.73 3.42 -24.98
C GLU A 161 -14.62 2.62 -26.29
N GLY A 162 -13.40 2.53 -26.82
CA GLY A 162 -13.10 1.79 -28.05
C GLY A 162 -11.72 1.12 -27.98
N PRO A 163 -11.33 0.31 -28.99
CA PRO A 163 -10.03 -0.35 -29.02
C PRO A 163 -8.91 0.70 -29.04
N ARG A 164 -8.08 0.70 -27.99
CA ARG A 164 -7.00 1.68 -27.82
C ARG A 164 -5.63 1.08 -28.03
N THR A 165 -4.74 1.90 -28.57
CA THR A 165 -3.31 1.62 -28.63
C THR A 165 -2.67 2.03 -27.30
N TYR A 166 -2.07 1.07 -26.61
CA TYR A 166 -1.38 1.30 -25.35
C TYR A 166 0.00 1.92 -25.60
N ALA A 167 0.28 3.07 -24.97
CA ALA A 167 1.58 3.73 -25.07
C ALA A 167 2.72 2.92 -24.43
N ARG A 168 2.41 2.10 -23.42
CA ARG A 168 3.35 1.17 -22.78
C ARG A 168 2.68 -0.21 -22.68
N ARG A 169 3.30 -1.22 -23.28
CA ARG A 169 2.93 -2.62 -23.05
C ARG A 169 3.78 -3.15 -21.90
N TYR A 170 3.14 -3.65 -20.85
CA TYR A 170 3.84 -4.38 -19.80
C TYR A 170 3.84 -5.84 -20.23
N THR A 171 4.99 -6.31 -20.71
CA THR A 171 5.22 -7.74 -20.89
C THR A 171 5.69 -8.28 -19.55
N ILE A 172 4.96 -9.22 -18.97
CA ILE A 172 5.43 -9.97 -17.81
C ILE A 172 6.72 -10.66 -18.22
N THR A 173 7.83 -10.24 -17.66
CA THR A 173 9.10 -10.89 -17.92
C THR A 173 9.18 -12.12 -17.01
N TRP A 174 9.74 -13.22 -17.50
CA TRP A 174 9.92 -14.44 -16.70
C TRP A 174 10.68 -14.20 -15.38
N ARG A 175 11.50 -13.14 -15.34
CA ARG A 175 12.19 -12.65 -14.15
C ARG A 175 11.24 -12.13 -13.06
N ASP A 176 10.14 -11.48 -13.40
CA ASP A 176 9.14 -11.00 -12.42
C ASP A 176 8.36 -12.18 -11.84
N GLY A 177 8.05 -13.18 -12.67
CA GLY A 177 7.43 -14.44 -12.24
C GLY A 177 8.33 -15.27 -11.32
N LEU A 178 9.64 -15.34 -11.63
CA LEU A 178 10.63 -15.99 -10.77
C LEU A 178 10.82 -15.24 -9.45
N PHE A 179 10.82 -13.91 -9.46
CA PHE A 179 10.96 -13.10 -8.24
C PHE A 179 9.74 -13.25 -7.33
N ALA A 180 8.52 -13.19 -7.89
CA ALA A 180 7.28 -13.42 -7.16
C ALA A 180 7.17 -14.87 -6.66
N GLY A 181 7.54 -15.84 -7.49
CA GLY A 181 7.55 -17.27 -7.13
C GLY A 181 8.55 -17.58 -6.01
N PHE A 182 9.75 -17.01 -6.08
CA PHE A 182 10.76 -17.13 -5.02
C PHE A 182 10.29 -16.51 -3.71
N LEU A 183 9.69 -15.32 -3.75
CA LEU A 183 9.09 -14.65 -2.59
C LEU A 183 7.95 -15.47 -1.98
N CYS A 184 7.04 -15.97 -2.80
CA CYS A 184 5.89 -16.75 -2.34
C CYS A 184 6.32 -18.11 -1.78
N SER A 185 7.28 -18.78 -2.41
CA SER A 185 7.88 -20.01 -1.92
C SER A 185 8.58 -19.81 -0.57
N LEU A 186 9.24 -18.67 -0.37
CA LEU A 186 9.91 -18.35 0.90
C LEU A 186 8.89 -18.15 2.02
N VAL A 187 7.77 -17.46 1.75
CA VAL A 187 6.69 -17.27 2.73
C VAL A 187 5.99 -18.59 3.07
N LEU A 188 5.74 -19.45 2.08
CA LEU A 188 5.16 -20.77 2.30
C LEU A 188 6.10 -21.67 3.08
N PHE A 189 7.41 -21.65 2.79
CA PHE A 189 8.41 -22.40 3.53
C PHE A 189 8.48 -21.95 5.00
N PHE A 190 8.45 -20.64 5.26
CA PHE A 190 8.41 -20.10 6.62
C PHE A 190 7.11 -20.42 7.36
N THR A 191 5.97 -20.46 6.66
CA THR A 191 4.67 -20.81 7.26
C THR A 191 4.52 -22.32 7.51
N TYR A 192 5.22 -23.15 6.74
CA TYR A 192 5.15 -24.61 6.86
C TYR A 192 6.14 -25.16 7.90
N TYR A 193 7.30 -24.51 8.06
CA TYR A 193 8.35 -24.96 8.99
C TYR A 193 8.21 -24.36 10.40
N PHE A 194 7.39 -23.32 10.57
CA PHE A 194 7.21 -22.58 11.82
C PHE A 194 5.75 -22.37 12.15
#